data_AF-A0A512BM93-F1
#
_entry.id   AF-A0A512BM93-F1
#
_cell.length_a   1.000
_cell.length_b   1.000
_cell.length_c   1.000
_cell.angle_alpha   90.00
_cell.angle_beta   90.00
_cell.angle_gamma   90.00
#
_symmetry.space_group_name_H-M   'P 1'
#
loop_
_entity.id
_entity.type
_entity.pdbx_description
1 polymer ?
#
loop_
_entity_poly.entity_id
_entity_poly.type
_entity_poly.pdbx_seq_one_letter_code
_entity_poly.pdbx_strand_id
1 'polypeptide(L)'
;MAQAQTTHAATEAPGGAHEEVGFPPFMTETFAGQLVWLTITFAALYILLSKLVLPRLSGIIEHRRETIARDLDDAATMKTRAEEAGSAYEKALSEAKSQAQSLAQQTRAQLSSESDAKRKAIEADLAERLAASEATIAAKKTEAMSHVRSIARDTTVAIVERLSGRAPNPQAVEAALDQSKV
;
A
#
# COMPACT_ATOMS: atom_id res chain seq x y z
N MET A 1 -67.70 23.88 -88.20
CA MET A 1 -66.72 23.15 -87.37
C MET A 1 -67.06 23.46 -85.93
N ALA A 2 -67.42 22.50 -85.08
CA ALA A 2 -67.43 22.72 -83.61
C ALA A 2 -68.09 21.54 -82.90
N GLN A 3 -67.38 20.90 -81.96
CA GLN A 3 -67.99 20.38 -80.74
C GLN A 3 -66.96 20.45 -79.61
N ALA A 4 -67.20 21.36 -78.66
CA ALA A 4 -66.57 21.40 -77.35
C ALA A 4 -67.69 21.12 -76.35
N GLN A 5 -67.53 20.10 -75.49
CA GLN A 5 -68.47 19.86 -74.39
C GLN A 5 -67.69 19.50 -73.12
N THR A 6 -67.58 20.52 -72.26
CA THR A 6 -67.15 20.43 -70.87
C THR A 6 -68.38 20.06 -70.04
N THR A 7 -68.40 18.88 -69.43
CA THR A 7 -69.53 18.43 -68.60
C THR A 7 -69.29 18.81 -67.13
N HIS A 8 -69.97 19.86 -66.66
CA HIS A 8 -70.16 20.11 -65.22
C HIS A 8 -71.51 19.52 -64.80
N ALA A 9 -71.51 18.63 -63.81
CA ALA A 9 -72.73 18.14 -63.18
C ALA A 9 -73.18 19.13 -62.10
N ALA A 10 -74.15 19.97 -62.43
CA ALA A 10 -74.88 20.80 -61.46
C ALA A 10 -76.09 20.02 -60.95
N THR A 11 -76.25 19.94 -59.63
CA THR A 11 -77.49 19.47 -58.99
C THR A 11 -78.27 20.70 -58.55
N GLU A 12 -79.37 20.99 -59.24
CA GLU A 12 -80.32 22.03 -58.87
C GLU A 12 -81.41 21.40 -57.98
N ALA A 13 -81.66 21.98 -56.81
CA ALA A 13 -82.77 21.61 -55.94
C ALA A 13 -84.02 22.43 -56.33
N PRO A 14 -85.20 21.80 -56.53
CA PRO A 14 -86.41 22.51 -56.90
C PRO A 14 -86.95 23.32 -55.72
N GLY A 15 -87.21 24.61 -55.95
CA GLY A 15 -87.75 25.54 -54.96
C GLY A 15 -89.25 25.35 -54.69
N GLY A 16 -89.57 25.06 -53.43
CA GLY A 16 -90.90 25.21 -52.83
C GLY A 16 -90.77 26.04 -51.55
N ALA A 17 -91.80 26.85 -51.25
CA ALA A 17 -91.95 27.80 -50.15
C ALA A 17 -90.88 27.76 -49.03
N HIS A 18 -90.18 28.87 -48.84
CA HIS A 18 -89.25 29.09 -47.72
C HIS A 18 -90.00 29.09 -46.38
N GLU A 19 -90.19 27.93 -45.79
CA GLU A 19 -90.17 27.78 -44.34
C GLU A 19 -88.68 27.89 -43.92
N GLU A 20 -88.34 28.69 -42.93
CA GLU A 20 -86.97 28.78 -42.39
C GLU A 20 -86.59 27.46 -41.71
N VAL A 21 -86.36 26.40 -42.50
CA VAL A 21 -85.67 25.20 -42.03
C VAL A 21 -84.20 25.57 -42.00
N GLY A 22 -83.83 26.34 -40.97
CA GLY A 22 -82.44 26.64 -40.65
C GLY A 22 -81.60 25.36 -40.65
N PHE A 23 -80.32 25.52 -41.01
CA PHE A 23 -79.36 24.43 -41.12
C PHE A 23 -79.56 23.41 -39.98
N PRO A 24 -79.95 22.15 -40.27
CA PRO A 24 -80.39 21.18 -39.26
C PRO A 24 -79.44 21.02 -38.05
N PRO A 25 -78.10 21.16 -38.18
CA PRO A 25 -77.18 21.17 -37.05
C PRO A 25 -77.32 22.31 -36.03
N PHE A 26 -78.08 23.37 -36.32
CA PHE A 26 -78.28 24.51 -35.41
C PHE A 26 -79.70 24.58 -34.83
N MET A 27 -80.52 23.56 -35.08
CA MET A 27 -81.85 23.42 -34.47
C MET A 27 -81.73 22.96 -33.02
N THR A 28 -82.07 23.85 -32.07
CA THR A 28 -81.92 23.65 -30.62
C THR A 28 -82.70 22.46 -30.06
N GLU A 29 -83.74 22.00 -30.79
CA GLU A 29 -84.56 20.83 -30.44
C GLU A 29 -83.74 19.53 -30.36
N THR A 30 -82.63 19.41 -31.11
CA THR A 30 -81.78 18.21 -31.11
C THR A 30 -80.61 18.27 -30.12
N PHE A 31 -80.34 19.45 -29.55
CA PHE A 31 -79.18 19.66 -28.67
C PHE A 31 -79.27 18.86 -27.38
N ALA A 32 -80.47 18.68 -26.82
CA ALA A 32 -80.64 17.90 -25.60
C ALA A 32 -80.17 16.44 -25.77
N GLY A 33 -80.54 15.78 -26.86
CA GLY A 33 -80.12 14.41 -27.16
C GLY A 33 -78.61 14.30 -27.40
N GLN A 34 -78.04 15.26 -28.15
CA GLN A 34 -76.60 15.30 -28.41
C GLN A 34 -75.79 15.55 -27.14
N LEU A 35 -76.25 16.44 -26.24
CA LEU A 35 -75.62 16.69 -24.95
C LEU A 35 -75.69 15.47 -24.02
N VAL A 36 -76.79 14.72 -24.00
CA VAL A 36 -76.91 13.48 -23.22
C VAL A 36 -75.90 12.45 -23.72
N TRP A 37 -75.85 12.19 -25.03
CA TRP A 37 -74.89 11.21 -25.59
C TRP A 37 -73.43 11.66 -25.45
N LEU A 38 -73.16 12.95 -25.65
CA LEU A 38 -71.86 13.56 -25.38
C LEU A 38 -71.45 13.32 -23.93
N THR A 39 -72.35 13.55 -22.98
CA THR A 39 -72.07 13.37 -21.55
C THR A 39 -71.79 11.90 -21.23
N ILE A 40 -72.57 10.96 -21.78
CA ILE A 40 -72.37 9.52 -21.58
C ILE A 40 -71.01 9.07 -22.14
N THR A 41 -70.70 9.42 -23.38
CA THR A 41 -69.44 9.05 -24.04
C THR A 41 -68.23 9.72 -23.39
N PHE A 42 -68.34 10.99 -23.00
CA PHE A 42 -67.31 11.71 -22.27
C PHE A 42 -67.08 11.11 -20.88
N ALA A 43 -68.14 10.78 -20.13
CA ALA A 43 -68.02 10.13 -18.84
C ALA A 43 -67.37 8.74 -18.96
N ALA A 44 -67.74 7.95 -19.97
CA ALA A 44 -67.11 6.66 -20.25
C ALA A 44 -65.61 6.81 -20.56
N LEU A 45 -65.25 7.78 -21.41
CA LEU A 45 -63.85 8.10 -21.73
C LEU A 45 -63.08 8.58 -20.49
N TYR A 46 -63.69 9.44 -19.67
CA TYR A 46 -63.10 9.95 -18.44
C TYR A 46 -62.82 8.82 -17.43
N ILE A 47 -63.75 7.87 -17.27
CA ILE A 47 -63.55 6.71 -16.41
C ILE A 47 -62.42 5.82 -16.95
N LEU A 48 -62.35 5.60 -18.26
CA LEU A 48 -61.29 4.82 -18.88
C LEU A 48 -59.91 5.47 -18.68
N LEU A 49 -59.80 6.78 -18.90
CA LEU A 49 -58.56 7.53 -18.69
C LEU A 49 -58.15 7.53 -17.21
N SER A 50 -59.10 7.80 -16.31
CA SER A 50 -58.83 7.91 -14.87
C SER A 50 -58.45 6.57 -14.24
N LYS A 51 -59.11 5.47 -14.63
CA LYS A 51 -58.86 4.14 -14.05
C LYS A 51 -57.81 3.30 -14.76
N LEU A 52 -57.47 3.59 -16.02
CA LEU A 52 -56.54 2.73 -16.76
C LEU A 52 -55.30 3.46 -17.26
N VAL A 53 -55.45 4.64 -17.85
CA VAL A 53 -54.32 5.35 -18.47
C VAL A 53 -53.47 6.08 -17.44
N LEU A 54 -54.09 6.86 -16.54
CA LEU A 54 -53.39 7.56 -15.47
C LEU A 54 -52.58 6.63 -14.55
N PRO A 55 -53.13 5.51 -14.02
CA PRO A 55 -52.34 4.64 -13.15
C PRO A 55 -51.17 3.98 -13.86
N ARG A 56 -51.31 3.61 -15.15
CA ARG A 56 -50.20 3.08 -15.94
C ARG A 56 -49.08 4.10 -16.15
N LEU A 57 -49.43 5.35 -16.44
CA LEU A 57 -48.44 6.41 -16.61
C LEU A 57 -47.73 6.75 -15.29
N SER A 58 -48.49 6.79 -14.18
CA SER A 58 -47.93 6.98 -12.85
C SER A 58 -46.95 5.87 -12.47
N GLY A 59 -47.28 4.61 -12.78
CA GLY A 59 -46.40 3.47 -12.51
C GLY A 59 -45.06 3.55 -13.25
N ILE A 60 -45.06 4.03 -14.51
CA ILE A 60 -43.82 4.21 -15.28
C ILE A 60 -42.95 5.32 -14.67
N ILE A 61 -43.56 6.44 -14.29
CA ILE A 61 -42.83 7.55 -13.67
C ILE A 61 -42.22 7.10 -12.34
N GLU A 62 -42.99 6.39 -11.52
CA GLU A 62 -42.51 5.90 -10.23
C GLU A 62 -41.40 4.87 -10.40
N HIS A 63 -41.55 3.91 -11.32
CA HIS A 63 -40.51 2.93 -11.60
C HIS A 63 -39.19 3.57 -12.03
N ARG A 64 -39.25 4.61 -12.87
CA ARG A 64 -38.03 5.36 -13.25
C ARG A 64 -37.44 6.10 -12.07
N ARG A 65 -38.26 6.72 -11.22
CA ARG A 65 -37.79 7.40 -10.00
C ARG A 65 -37.11 6.43 -9.04
N GLU A 66 -37.75 5.30 -8.77
CA GLU A 66 -37.20 4.25 -7.92
C GLU A 66 -35.88 3.69 -8.47
N THR A 67 -35.80 3.44 -9.77
CA THR A 67 -34.58 2.94 -10.41
C THR A 67 -33.46 3.96 -10.30
N ILE A 68 -33.72 5.23 -10.63
CA ILE A 68 -32.72 6.30 -10.51
C ILE A 68 -32.27 6.48 -9.05
N ALA A 69 -33.21 6.45 -8.10
CA ALA A 69 -32.89 6.57 -6.68
C ALA A 69 -32.02 5.40 -6.20
N ARG A 70 -32.33 4.17 -6.63
CA ARG A 70 -31.54 2.97 -6.33
C ARG A 70 -30.15 3.06 -6.94
N ASP A 71 -30.05 3.40 -8.22
CA ASP A 71 -28.77 3.51 -8.92
C ASP A 71 -27.87 4.59 -8.28
N LEU A 72 -28.46 5.70 -7.80
CA LEU A 72 -27.73 6.75 -7.11
C LEU A 72 -27.25 6.31 -5.72
N ASP A 73 -28.08 5.59 -4.97
CA ASP A 73 -27.73 5.03 -3.67
C ASP A 73 -26.62 3.97 -3.78
N ASP A 74 -26.74 3.09 -4.76
CA ASP A 74 -25.72 2.09 -5.08
C ASP A 74 -24.41 2.77 -5.48
N ALA A 75 -24.45 3.80 -6.34
CA ALA A 75 -23.28 4.56 -6.73
C ALA A 75 -22.62 5.29 -5.53
N ALA A 76 -23.42 5.89 -4.64
CA ALA A 76 -22.92 6.55 -3.44
C ALA A 76 -22.27 5.55 -2.47
N THR A 77 -22.88 4.37 -2.30
CA THR A 77 -22.34 3.29 -1.49
C THR A 77 -21.04 2.76 -2.07
N MET A 78 -20.96 2.52 -3.38
CA MET A 78 -19.74 2.07 -4.05
C MET A 78 -18.63 3.10 -3.97
N LYS A 79 -18.94 4.39 -4.11
CA LYS A 79 -17.99 5.48 -3.92
C LYS A 79 -17.44 5.49 -2.49
N THR A 80 -18.30 5.41 -1.49
CA THR A 80 -17.89 5.40 -0.08
C THR A 80 -16.98 4.21 0.21
N ARG A 81 -17.34 3.01 -0.25
CA ARG A 81 -16.49 1.81 -0.10
C ARG A 81 -15.14 1.95 -0.79
N ALA A 82 -15.09 2.60 -1.96
CA ALA A 82 -13.84 2.85 -2.67
C ALA A 82 -12.95 3.85 -1.92
N GLU A 83 -13.54 4.91 -1.36
CA GLU A 83 -12.82 5.89 -0.54
C GLU A 83 -12.29 5.26 0.77
N GLU A 84 -13.11 4.44 1.44
CA GLU A 84 -12.70 3.68 2.63
C GLU A 84 -11.58 2.70 2.32
N ALA A 85 -11.69 1.93 1.23
CA ALA A 85 -10.65 1.01 0.79
C ALA A 85 -9.36 1.74 0.41
N GLY A 86 -9.47 2.90 -0.25
CA GLY A 86 -8.34 3.76 -0.58
C GLY A 86 -7.62 4.26 0.67
N SER A 87 -8.37 4.79 1.64
CA SER A 87 -7.82 5.25 2.92
C SER A 87 -7.16 4.12 3.72
N ALA A 88 -7.80 2.94 3.77
CA ALA A 88 -7.24 1.77 4.43
C ALA A 88 -5.94 1.30 3.76
N TYR A 89 -5.89 1.31 2.42
CA TYR A 89 -4.69 0.97 1.66
C TYR A 89 -3.55 1.96 1.91
N GLU A 90 -3.81 3.26 1.86
CA GLU A 90 -2.82 4.30 2.17
C GLU A 90 -2.29 4.19 3.59
N LYS A 91 -3.17 3.94 4.56
CA LYS A 91 -2.80 3.71 5.96
C LYS A 91 -1.92 2.47 6.11
N ALA A 92 -2.31 1.34 5.51
CA ALA A 92 -1.54 0.11 5.55
C ALA A 92 -0.15 0.29 4.89
N LEU A 93 -0.07 1.03 3.78
CA LEU A 93 1.19 1.32 3.12
C LEU A 93 2.11 2.20 3.97
N SER A 94 1.55 3.23 4.61
CA SER A 94 2.30 4.12 5.51
C SER A 94 2.82 3.36 6.73
N GLU A 95 1.97 2.53 7.33
CA GLU A 95 2.32 1.70 8.48
C GLU A 95 3.40 0.66 8.12
N ALA A 96 3.26 -0.03 6.97
CA ALA A 96 4.27 -0.96 6.49
C ALA A 96 5.62 -0.29 6.25
N LYS A 97 5.64 0.92 5.66
CA LYS A 97 6.87 1.71 5.48
C LYS A 97 7.49 2.09 6.82
N SER A 98 6.69 2.55 7.77
CA SER A 98 7.15 2.90 9.12
C SER A 98 7.74 1.69 9.85
N GLN A 99 7.05 0.54 9.80
CA GLN A 99 7.53 -0.71 10.40
C GLN A 99 8.83 -1.18 9.75
N ALA A 100 8.94 -1.13 8.42
CA ALA A 100 10.17 -1.49 7.72
C ALA A 100 11.36 -0.59 8.11
N GLN A 101 11.14 0.73 8.21
CA GLN A 101 12.16 1.67 8.66
C GLN A 101 12.58 1.40 10.11
N SER A 102 11.61 1.19 11.01
CA SER A 102 11.86 0.86 12.40
C SER A 102 12.64 -0.45 12.54
N LEU A 103 12.25 -1.48 11.80
CA LEU A 103 12.94 -2.77 11.80
C LEU A 103 14.37 -2.64 11.28
N ALA A 104 14.58 -1.88 10.20
CA ALA A 104 15.92 -1.63 9.67
C ALA A 104 16.82 -0.91 10.67
N GLN A 105 16.29 0.12 11.36
CA GLN A 105 17.02 0.84 12.41
C GLN A 105 17.34 -0.06 13.60
N GLN A 106 16.36 -0.83 14.10
CA GLN A 106 16.55 -1.75 15.21
C GLN A 106 17.60 -2.83 14.87
N THR A 107 17.49 -3.42 13.68
CA THR A 107 18.44 -4.44 13.20
C THR A 107 19.85 -3.87 13.10
N ARG A 108 20.00 -2.64 12.57
CA ARG A 108 21.30 -1.97 12.47
C ARG A 108 21.90 -1.67 13.85
N ALA A 109 21.09 -1.20 14.80
CA ALA A 109 21.52 -0.95 16.16
C ALA A 109 21.96 -2.24 16.86
N GLN A 110 21.18 -3.32 16.71
CA GLN A 110 21.51 -4.63 17.27
C GLN A 110 22.81 -5.20 16.68
N LEU A 111 22.96 -5.17 15.34
CA LEU A 111 24.17 -5.62 14.66
C LEU A 111 25.40 -4.80 15.08
N SER A 112 25.26 -3.48 15.25
CA SER A 112 26.36 -2.63 15.75
C SER A 112 26.76 -3.06 17.15
N SER A 113 25.79 -3.24 18.05
CA SER A 113 26.04 -3.68 19.43
C SER A 113 26.70 -5.06 19.49
N GLU A 114 26.24 -6.01 18.69
CA GLU A 114 26.82 -7.35 18.62
C GLU A 114 28.24 -7.33 18.03
N SER A 115 28.47 -6.52 17.00
CA SER A 115 29.79 -6.32 16.41
C SER A 115 30.77 -5.73 17.43
N ASP A 116 30.36 -4.70 18.16
CA ASP A 116 31.18 -4.05 19.17
C ASP A 116 31.46 -4.98 20.36
N ALA A 117 30.48 -5.79 20.77
CA ALA A 117 30.67 -6.80 21.80
C ALA A 117 31.68 -7.88 21.36
N LYS A 118 31.55 -8.39 20.11
CA LYS A 118 32.50 -9.36 19.55
C LYS A 118 33.90 -8.77 19.40
N ARG A 119 34.02 -7.53 18.94
CA ARG A 119 35.30 -6.82 18.85
C ARG A 119 35.97 -6.74 20.22
N LYS A 120 35.26 -6.27 21.25
CA LYS A 120 35.79 -6.19 22.62
C LYS A 120 36.21 -7.55 23.17
N ALA A 121 35.44 -8.60 22.90
CA ALA A 121 35.79 -9.95 23.32
C ALA A 121 37.07 -10.46 22.64
N ILE A 122 37.21 -10.23 21.33
CA ILE A 122 38.41 -10.60 20.57
C ILE A 122 39.61 -9.77 21.01
N GLU A 123 39.44 -8.46 21.24
CA GLU A 123 40.50 -7.59 21.75
C GLU A 123 40.99 -8.04 23.13
N ALA A 124 40.08 -8.46 24.02
CA ALA A 124 40.43 -9.01 25.33
C ALA A 124 41.20 -10.33 25.22
N ASP A 125 40.73 -11.28 24.40
CA ASP A 125 41.43 -12.56 24.16
C ASP A 125 42.82 -12.32 23.54
N LEU A 126 42.93 -11.39 22.60
CA LEU A 126 44.20 -11.03 21.97
C LEU A 126 45.17 -10.40 22.99
N ALA A 127 44.69 -9.52 23.85
CA ALA A 127 45.50 -8.91 24.91
C ALA A 127 46.03 -9.96 25.89
N GLU A 128 45.19 -10.93 26.28
CA GLU A 128 45.60 -12.04 27.15
C GLU A 128 46.67 -12.92 26.48
N ARG A 129 46.47 -13.28 25.19
CA ARG A 129 47.46 -14.05 24.42
C ARG A 129 48.78 -13.33 24.26
N LEU A 130 48.74 -12.01 24.02
CA LEU A 130 49.93 -11.18 23.93
C LEU A 130 50.68 -11.15 25.26
N ALA A 131 49.99 -10.91 26.38
CA ALA A 131 50.61 -10.92 27.71
C ALA A 131 51.23 -12.30 28.05
N ALA A 132 50.54 -13.40 27.73
CA ALA A 132 51.07 -14.75 27.94
C ALA A 132 52.30 -15.03 27.07
N SER A 133 52.30 -14.56 25.82
CA SER A 133 53.44 -14.68 24.90
C SER A 133 54.62 -13.85 25.36
N GLU A 134 54.41 -12.61 25.81
CA GLU A 134 55.43 -11.74 26.39
C GLU A 134 56.06 -12.35 27.65
N ALA A 135 55.25 -12.92 28.54
CA ALA A 135 55.74 -13.63 29.72
C ALA A 135 56.59 -14.85 29.33
N THR A 136 56.17 -15.60 28.32
CA THR A 136 56.93 -16.76 27.80
C THR A 136 58.26 -16.32 27.18
N ILE A 137 58.27 -15.24 26.39
CA ILE A 137 59.49 -14.67 25.80
C ILE A 137 60.44 -14.19 26.91
N ALA A 138 59.92 -13.50 27.93
CA ALA A 138 60.73 -13.05 29.06
C ALA A 138 61.34 -14.22 29.85
N ALA A 139 60.56 -15.28 30.10
CA ALA A 139 61.06 -16.49 30.75
C ALA A 139 62.15 -17.17 29.92
N LYS A 140 61.93 -17.34 28.61
CA LYS A 140 62.91 -17.92 27.68
C LYS A 140 64.18 -17.08 27.56
N LYS A 141 64.06 -15.75 27.60
CA LYS A 141 65.21 -14.84 27.63
C LYS A 141 66.03 -15.03 28.90
N THR A 142 65.37 -15.10 30.06
CA THR A 142 66.04 -15.32 31.36
C THR A 142 66.74 -16.68 31.38
N GLU A 143 66.07 -17.73 30.90
CA GLU A 143 66.64 -19.08 30.74
C GLU A 143 67.88 -19.06 29.84
N ALA A 144 67.77 -18.49 28.63
CA ALA A 144 68.89 -18.37 27.71
C ALA A 144 70.07 -17.60 28.31
N MET A 145 69.81 -16.50 29.03
CA MET A 145 70.87 -15.74 29.71
C MET A 145 71.55 -16.53 30.83
N SER A 146 70.79 -17.34 31.58
CA SER A 146 71.36 -18.26 32.58
C SER A 146 72.27 -19.32 31.94
N HIS A 147 71.86 -19.86 30.79
CA HIS A 147 72.69 -20.82 30.04
C HIS A 147 73.98 -20.17 29.53
N VAL A 148 73.92 -18.95 29.00
CA VAL A 148 75.11 -18.18 28.59
C VAL A 148 76.05 -17.98 29.77
N ARG A 149 75.52 -17.62 30.95
CA ARG A 149 76.33 -17.45 32.16
C ARG A 149 77.02 -18.74 32.59
N SER A 150 76.32 -19.88 32.55
CA SER A 150 76.92 -21.19 32.84
C SER A 150 78.04 -21.53 31.85
N ILE A 151 77.80 -21.34 30.55
CA ILE A 151 78.80 -21.60 29.50
C ILE A 151 80.02 -20.70 29.70
N ALA A 152 79.83 -19.41 30.02
CA ALA A 152 80.90 -18.46 30.27
C ALA A 152 81.76 -18.87 31.48
N ARG A 153 81.12 -19.31 32.57
CA ARG A 153 81.78 -19.86 33.76
C ARG A 153 82.60 -21.10 33.41
N ASP A 154 81.98 -22.10 32.78
CA ASP A 154 82.65 -23.36 32.45
C ASP A 154 83.82 -23.14 31.48
N THR A 155 83.65 -22.24 30.51
CA THR A 155 84.72 -21.85 29.56
C THR A 155 85.86 -21.13 30.29
N THR A 156 85.55 -20.22 31.23
CA THR A 156 86.56 -19.48 31.99
C THR A 156 87.37 -20.42 32.89
N VAL A 157 86.71 -21.37 33.57
CA VAL A 157 87.39 -22.41 34.36
C VAL A 157 88.34 -23.21 33.48
N ALA A 158 87.87 -23.69 32.32
CA ALA A 158 88.67 -24.47 31.39
C ALA A 158 89.89 -23.69 30.85
N ILE A 159 89.73 -22.40 30.53
CA ILE A 159 90.82 -21.54 30.07
C ILE A 159 91.86 -21.33 31.18
N VAL A 160 91.43 -21.00 32.40
CA VAL A 160 92.34 -20.73 33.53
C VAL A 160 93.09 -21.98 33.97
N GLU A 161 92.42 -23.14 33.99
CA GLU A 161 93.06 -24.42 34.30
C GLU A 161 94.14 -24.76 33.26
N ARG A 162 93.85 -24.55 31.97
CA ARG A 162 94.83 -24.76 30.88
C ARG A 162 96.02 -23.80 30.96
N LEU A 163 95.83 -22.58 31.45
CA LEU A 163 96.90 -21.57 31.54
C LEU A 163 97.76 -21.69 32.80
N SER A 164 97.15 -22.02 33.94
CA SER A 164 97.79 -22.04 35.26
C SER A 164 98.18 -23.44 35.74
N GLY A 165 97.69 -24.50 35.09
CA GLY A 165 97.94 -25.89 35.46
C GLY A 165 97.26 -26.35 36.76
N ARG A 166 96.39 -25.52 37.34
CA ARG A 166 95.58 -25.83 38.54
C ARG A 166 94.15 -25.35 38.36
N ALA A 167 93.19 -26.10 38.89
CA ALA A 167 91.80 -25.69 38.89
C ALA A 167 91.61 -24.40 39.72
N PRO A 168 90.98 -23.34 39.16
CA PRO A 168 90.70 -22.11 39.90
C PRO A 168 89.63 -22.32 40.99
N ASN A 169 89.67 -21.51 42.05
CA ASN A 169 88.63 -21.54 43.08
C ASN A 169 87.27 -21.12 42.49
N PRO A 170 86.22 -21.96 42.58
CA PRO A 170 84.90 -21.67 42.02
C PRO A 170 84.28 -20.34 42.51
N GLN A 171 84.52 -19.97 43.77
CA GLN A 171 83.96 -18.74 44.36
C GLN A 171 84.59 -17.47 43.79
N ALA A 172 85.87 -17.53 43.41
CA ALA A 172 86.58 -16.40 42.81
C ALA A 172 86.14 -16.15 41.37
N VAL A 173 85.83 -17.22 40.62
CA VAL A 173 85.34 -17.12 39.24
C VAL A 173 83.92 -16.52 39.19
N GLU A 174 83.03 -16.93 40.10
CA GLU A 174 81.69 -16.33 40.21
C GLU A 174 81.75 -14.84 40.56
N ALA A 175 82.58 -14.47 41.55
CA ALA A 175 82.75 -13.07 41.96
C ALA A 175 83.30 -12.19 40.81
N ALA A 176 84.19 -12.73 39.98
CA ALA A 176 84.73 -12.03 38.80
C ALA A 176 83.69 -11.88 37.68
N LEU A 177 82.86 -12.89 37.43
CA LEU A 177 81.75 -12.83 36.47
C LEU A 177 80.69 -11.80 36.90
N ASP A 178 80.39 -11.71 38.20
CA ASP A 178 79.45 -10.70 38.73
C ASP A 178 79.97 -9.26 38.62
N GLN A 179 81.28 -9.06 38.76
CA GLN A 179 81.91 -7.75 38.55
C GLN A 179 81.96 -7.35 37.07
N SER A 180 81.98 -8.32 36.15
CA SER A 180 82.15 -8.11 34.71
C SER A 180 80.91 -7.57 33.99
N LYS A 181 79.77 -7.39 34.68
CA LYS A 181 78.47 -6.87 34.17
C LYS A 181 78.39 -6.72 32.64
N VAL A 182 77.93 -7.77 31.97
CA VAL A 182 77.21 -7.71 30.69
C VAL A 182 75.81 -8.23 30.93
#